data_AF-A0A7J8VYJ9-F1
#
_entry.id   AF-A0A7J8VYJ9-F1
#
_cell.length_a   1.000
_cell.length_b   1.000
_cell.length_c   1.000
_cell.angle_alpha   90.00
_cell.angle_beta   90.00
_cell.angle_gamma   90.00
#
_symmetry.space_group_name_H-M   'P 1'
#
loop_
_entity.id
_entity.type
_entity.pdbx_description
1 polymer ?
#
loop_
_entity_poly.entity_id
_entity_poly.type
_entity_poly.pdbx_seq_one_letter_code
_entity_poly.pdbx_strand_id
1 'polypeptide(L)'
;LPTNAKISSIRQNFRRDCPRLLNKDYSCCIDWIEDAMRLLDKKAIVDFITTLWNSWNNRNNYVFREMGEAIKWDSEEKLYAIVSNDKNRFGVIVRDSDPFVIGGGCGFKDEKMMANWAELYAVEESLKIARSLNIANAIFETDCTSLANRIKKRMEDITIIGHCINESFKTTEMLNNVVVNWVNQSCNKVPDFM
;
A
#
# COMPACT_ATOMS: atom_id res chain seq x y z
N LEU A 1 15.51 -8.49 15.87
CA LEU A 1 14.91 -8.53 17.24
C LEU A 1 14.27 -7.21 17.77
N PRO A 2 14.04 -6.15 16.96
CA PRO A 2 13.06 -5.09 17.30
C PRO A 2 11.59 -5.47 17.07
N THR A 3 11.34 -6.44 16.18
CA THR A 3 10.01 -6.84 15.67
C THR A 3 9.16 -7.52 16.73
N ASN A 4 9.76 -8.38 17.58
CA ASN A 4 9.03 -9.16 18.58
C ASN A 4 8.49 -8.28 19.72
N ALA A 5 9.22 -7.23 20.11
CA ALA A 5 8.77 -6.29 21.13
C ALA A 5 7.59 -5.44 20.63
N LYS A 6 7.65 -4.93 19.39
CA LYS A 6 6.54 -4.20 18.75
C LYS A 6 5.29 -5.07 18.59
N ILE A 7 5.45 -6.31 18.10
CA ILE A 7 4.34 -7.27 17.96
C ILE A 7 3.72 -7.60 19.34
N SER A 8 4.54 -7.74 20.38
CA SER A 8 4.06 -8.04 21.74
C SER A 8 3.22 -6.90 22.32
N SER A 9 3.62 -5.64 22.12
CA SER A 9 2.86 -4.47 22.57
C SER A 9 1.50 -4.36 21.88
N ILE A 10 1.44 -4.60 20.57
CA ILE A 10 0.17 -4.58 19.80
C ILE A 10 -0.77 -5.68 20.29
N ARG A 11 -0.24 -6.88 20.53
CA ARG A 11 -1.02 -8.03 21.06
C ARG A 11 -1.62 -7.75 22.43
N GLN A 12 -0.90 -7.09 23.33
CA GLN A 12 -1.41 -6.80 24.68
C GLN A 12 -2.58 -5.80 24.66
N ASN A 13 -2.49 -4.75 23.84
CA ASN A 13 -3.58 -3.77 23.70
C ASN A 13 -4.82 -4.43 23.08
N PHE A 14 -4.64 -5.25 22.04
CA PHE A 14 -5.74 -5.94 21.37
C PHE A 14 -6.52 -6.87 22.31
N ARG A 15 -5.81 -7.59 23.19
CA ARG A 15 -6.43 -8.52 24.16
C ARG A 15 -7.24 -7.81 25.24
N ARG A 16 -6.85 -6.58 25.59
CA ARG A 16 -7.50 -5.78 26.63
C ARG A 16 -8.76 -5.09 26.11
N ASP A 17 -8.73 -4.61 24.87
CA ASP A 17 -9.77 -3.70 24.36
C ASP A 17 -10.85 -4.41 23.51
N CYS A 18 -10.60 -5.64 23.03
CA CYS A 18 -11.54 -6.35 22.15
C CYS A 18 -11.70 -7.85 22.48
N PRO A 19 -12.17 -8.23 23.70
CA PRO A 19 -12.39 -9.64 24.05
C PRO A 19 -13.43 -10.32 23.13
N ARG A 20 -14.33 -9.55 22.52
CA ARG A 20 -15.38 -10.04 21.63
C ARG A 20 -14.82 -10.62 20.31
N LEU A 21 -13.72 -10.05 19.80
CA LEU A 21 -13.02 -10.57 18.61
C LEU A 21 -12.29 -11.90 18.87
N LEU A 22 -12.02 -12.23 20.13
CA LEU A 22 -11.29 -13.43 20.51
C LEU A 22 -12.20 -14.58 20.95
N ASN A 23 -13.41 -14.26 21.43
CA ASN A 23 -14.31 -15.21 22.07
C ASN A 23 -15.57 -15.52 21.25
N LYS A 24 -15.82 -14.80 20.16
CA LYS A 24 -16.94 -15.08 19.26
C LYS A 24 -16.53 -16.15 18.25
N ASP A 25 -17.42 -17.10 18.02
CA ASP A 25 -17.24 -18.10 16.96
C ASP A 25 -17.61 -17.47 15.62
N TYR A 26 -16.64 -17.43 14.70
CA TYR A 26 -16.82 -16.92 13.35
C TYR A 26 -16.83 -18.10 12.38
N SER A 27 -17.80 -18.11 11.46
CA SER A 27 -17.90 -19.11 10.40
C SER A 27 -16.75 -19.04 9.39
N CYS A 28 -16.22 -17.84 9.15
CA CYS A 28 -15.03 -17.64 8.33
C CYS A 28 -14.22 -16.41 8.77
N CYS A 29 -13.00 -16.28 8.24
CA CYS A 29 -12.11 -15.15 8.56
C CYS A 29 -12.66 -13.79 8.08
N ILE A 30 -13.51 -13.77 7.05
CA ILE A 30 -14.13 -12.53 6.55
C ILE A 30 -15.08 -11.98 7.62
N ASP A 31 -15.93 -12.82 8.20
CA ASP A 31 -16.85 -12.40 9.28
C ASP A 31 -16.09 -11.81 10.47
N TRP A 32 -14.91 -12.35 10.77
CA TRP A 32 -14.04 -11.84 11.84
C TRP A 32 -13.44 -10.48 11.50
N ILE A 33 -12.95 -10.30 10.27
CA ILE A 33 -12.40 -9.02 9.80
C ILE A 33 -13.50 -7.95 9.76
N GLU A 34 -14.69 -8.29 9.27
CA GLU A 34 -15.82 -7.35 9.25
C GLU A 34 -16.19 -6.88 10.66
N ASP A 35 -16.24 -7.79 11.63
CA ASP A 35 -16.54 -7.44 13.02
C ASP A 35 -15.42 -6.58 13.63
N ALA A 36 -14.16 -6.85 13.29
CA ALA A 36 -13.04 -6.00 13.67
C ALA A 36 -13.17 -4.60 13.09
N MET A 37 -13.59 -4.47 11.82
CA MET A 37 -13.82 -3.18 11.17
C MET A 37 -15.01 -2.41 11.76
N ARG A 38 -15.98 -3.09 12.37
CA ARG A 38 -17.11 -2.43 13.08
C ARG A 38 -16.75 -1.99 14.49
N LEU A 39 -15.83 -2.69 15.15
CA LEU A 39 -15.47 -2.45 16.55
C LEU A 39 -14.33 -1.45 16.72
N LEU A 40 -13.39 -1.44 15.79
CA LEU A 40 -12.20 -0.61 15.86
C LEU A 40 -12.44 0.74 15.15
N ASP A 41 -11.77 1.79 15.62
CA ASP A 41 -11.73 3.04 14.86
C ASP A 41 -10.87 2.89 13.59
N LYS A 42 -10.98 3.86 12.67
CA LYS A 42 -10.28 3.83 11.38
C LYS A 42 -8.76 3.63 11.53
N LYS A 43 -8.14 4.28 12.51
CA LYS A 43 -6.70 4.17 12.72
C LYS A 43 -6.34 2.78 13.26
N ALA A 44 -7.10 2.28 14.23
CA ALA A 44 -6.91 0.97 14.81
C ALA A 44 -7.10 -0.18 13.78
N ILE A 45 -8.03 -0.04 12.84
CA ILE A 45 -8.22 -1.00 11.72
C ILE A 45 -7.00 -1.02 10.81
N VAL A 46 -6.48 0.15 10.43
CA VAL A 46 -5.29 0.24 9.59
C VAL A 46 -4.10 -0.42 10.29
N ASP A 47 -3.83 -0.06 11.55
CA ASP A 47 -2.75 -0.65 12.35
C ASP A 47 -2.91 -2.18 12.49
N PHE A 48 -4.14 -2.67 12.64
CA PHE A 48 -4.46 -4.09 12.75
C PHE A 48 -4.22 -4.87 11.45
N ILE A 49 -4.74 -4.39 10.32
CA ILE A 49 -4.54 -5.03 9.00
C ILE A 49 -3.06 -5.01 8.63
N THR A 50 -2.37 -3.89 8.87
CA THR A 50 -0.91 -3.80 8.70
C THR A 50 -0.19 -4.85 9.54
N THR A 51 -0.59 -5.06 10.79
CA THR A 51 0.02 -6.07 11.67
C THR A 51 -0.23 -7.51 11.20
N LEU A 52 -1.46 -7.82 10.78
CA LEU A 52 -1.82 -9.12 10.22
C LEU A 52 -1.00 -9.40 8.96
N TRP A 53 -0.92 -8.41 8.07
CA TRP A 53 -0.11 -8.48 6.87
C TRP A 53 1.34 -8.77 7.20
N ASN A 54 1.95 -8.00 8.08
CA ASN A 54 3.35 -8.18 8.45
C ASN A 54 3.63 -9.55 9.06
N SER A 55 2.70 -10.06 9.86
CA SER A 55 2.80 -11.41 10.43
C SER A 55 2.74 -12.48 9.35
N TRP A 56 1.82 -12.34 8.38
CA TRP A 56 1.68 -13.26 7.25
C TRP A 56 2.90 -13.18 6.30
N ASN A 57 3.31 -11.97 5.94
CA ASN A 57 4.43 -11.71 5.03
C ASN A 57 5.76 -12.18 5.62
N ASN A 58 6.02 -11.94 6.91
CA ASN A 58 7.22 -12.46 7.57
C ASN A 58 7.23 -14.00 7.58
N ARG A 59 6.07 -14.62 7.84
CA ARG A 59 5.93 -16.08 7.78
C ARG A 59 6.17 -16.64 6.38
N ASN A 60 5.71 -15.96 5.33
CA ASN A 60 5.84 -16.43 3.94
C ASN A 60 7.20 -16.08 3.31
N ASN A 61 7.78 -14.91 3.59
CA ASN A 61 9.12 -14.57 3.13
C ASN A 61 10.19 -15.49 3.72
N TYR A 62 9.95 -16.13 4.87
CA TYR A 62 10.80 -17.19 5.37
C TYR A 62 10.71 -18.47 4.53
N VAL A 63 9.54 -18.74 3.94
CA VAL A 63 9.25 -19.94 3.14
C VAL A 63 9.68 -19.77 1.67
N PHE A 64 9.59 -18.55 1.11
CA PHE A 64 9.78 -18.28 -0.32
C PHE A 64 11.06 -17.50 -0.65
N ARG A 65 12.08 -17.58 0.21
CA ARG A 65 13.33 -16.81 0.10
C ARG A 65 14.31 -17.35 -0.96
N GLU A 66 13.85 -17.69 -2.15
CA GLU A 66 14.73 -17.97 -3.29
C GLU A 66 14.14 -17.35 -4.55
N MET A 67 14.94 -16.53 -5.25
CA MET A 67 14.72 -15.86 -6.54
C MET A 67 14.37 -14.36 -6.50
N GLY A 68 15.39 -13.51 -6.65
CA GLY A 68 15.22 -12.15 -7.16
C GLY A 68 16.35 -11.20 -6.77
N GLU A 69 17.17 -10.79 -7.74
CA GLU A 69 18.13 -9.70 -7.59
C GLU A 69 17.39 -8.37 -7.46
N ALA A 70 17.37 -7.81 -6.24
CA ALA A 70 16.83 -6.48 -5.99
C ALA A 70 17.91 -5.42 -6.23
N ILE A 71 17.55 -4.33 -6.92
CA ILE A 71 18.32 -3.09 -6.90
C ILE A 71 18.43 -2.65 -5.43
N LYS A 72 19.66 -2.60 -4.92
CA LYS A 72 19.97 -2.20 -3.55
C LYS A 72 20.30 -0.71 -3.51
N TRP A 73 19.52 0.02 -2.75
CA TRP A 73 19.89 1.31 -2.19
C TRP A 73 19.89 1.16 -0.67
N ASP A 74 20.85 1.78 0.02
CA ASP A 74 21.13 1.51 1.44
C ASP A 74 20.07 2.10 2.41
N SER A 75 19.09 2.87 1.92
CA SER A 75 18.04 3.49 2.75
C SER A 75 16.80 3.92 1.93
N GLU A 76 16.01 2.96 1.46
CA GLU A 76 14.77 3.27 0.72
C GLU A 76 13.54 2.55 1.30
N GLU A 77 12.47 3.31 1.53
CA GLU A 77 11.12 2.79 1.67
C GLU A 77 10.50 2.55 0.28
N LYS A 78 9.87 1.39 0.10
CA LYS A 78 9.19 1.01 -1.15
C LYS A 78 7.67 1.19 -1.01
N LEU A 79 7.10 2.08 -1.81
CA LEU A 79 5.66 2.30 -1.88
C LEU A 79 5.02 1.41 -2.96
N TYR A 80 4.05 0.60 -2.60
CA TYR A 80 3.25 -0.15 -3.56
C TYR A 80 1.90 0.57 -3.69
N ALA A 81 1.65 1.21 -4.83
CA ALA A 81 0.44 1.97 -5.07
C ALA A 81 -0.36 1.30 -6.18
N ILE A 82 -1.52 0.74 -5.84
CA ILE A 82 -2.22 -0.19 -6.73
C ILE A 82 -3.68 0.19 -6.86
N VAL A 83 -4.22 -0.02 -8.05
CA VAL A 83 -5.61 0.27 -8.35
C VAL A 83 -6.29 -1.00 -8.77
N SER A 84 -7.16 -1.48 -7.90
CA SER A 84 -8.08 -2.53 -8.27
C SER A 84 -8.95 -2.03 -9.42
N ASN A 85 -9.01 -2.81 -10.50
CA ASN A 85 -9.63 -2.47 -11.78
C ASN A 85 -11.18 -2.39 -11.71
N ASP A 86 -11.74 -2.49 -10.50
CA ASP A 86 -13.15 -2.38 -10.17
C ASP A 86 -13.61 -0.90 -10.16
N LYS A 87 -13.19 -0.15 -11.19
CA LYS A 87 -13.57 1.19 -11.71
C LYS A 87 -13.65 2.38 -10.76
N ASN A 88 -13.75 2.17 -9.46
CA ASN A 88 -14.10 3.16 -8.46
C ASN A 88 -13.35 2.93 -7.13
N ARG A 89 -12.42 1.97 -7.03
CA ARG A 89 -11.68 1.67 -5.79
C ARG A 89 -10.18 1.77 -6.01
N PHE A 90 -9.44 2.06 -4.95
CA PHE A 90 -7.99 2.05 -4.95
C PHE A 90 -7.43 1.50 -3.63
N GLY A 91 -6.23 0.93 -3.70
CA GLY A 91 -5.52 0.34 -2.56
C GLY A 91 -4.02 0.64 -2.60
N VAL A 92 -3.50 1.29 -1.56
CA VAL A 92 -2.08 1.61 -1.40
C VAL A 92 -1.53 0.81 -0.23
N ILE A 93 -0.37 0.19 -0.42
CA ILE A 93 0.41 -0.46 0.61
C ILE A 93 1.82 0.15 0.63
N VAL A 94 2.28 0.60 1.79
CA VAL A 94 3.62 1.19 1.94
C VAL A 94 4.49 0.20 2.71
N ARG A 95 5.66 -0.15 2.15
CA ARG A 95 6.62 -1.07 2.77
C ARG A 95 7.98 -0.41 2.97
N ASP A 96 8.76 -0.89 3.93
CA ASP A 96 10.18 -0.59 4.02
C ASP A 96 11.01 -1.54 3.13
N SER A 97 12.34 -1.44 3.23
CA SER A 97 13.29 -2.29 2.50
C SER A 97 13.31 -3.76 2.96
N ASP A 98 12.79 -4.06 4.15
CA ASP A 98 12.70 -5.40 4.75
C ASP A 98 11.31 -6.03 4.54
N PRO A 99 10.77 -5.87 3.33
CA PRO A 99 9.35 -5.99 2.97
C PRO A 99 8.27 -5.71 4.03
N PHE A 100 8.54 -4.97 5.10
CA PHE A 100 7.58 -4.76 6.19
C PHE A 100 6.63 -3.62 5.83
N VAL A 101 5.32 -3.85 5.92
CA VAL A 101 4.31 -2.80 5.71
C VAL A 101 4.35 -1.81 6.87
N ILE A 102 4.61 -0.56 6.53
CA ILE A 102 4.68 0.58 7.45
C ILE A 102 3.45 1.49 7.33
N GLY A 103 2.61 1.26 6.32
CA GLY A 103 1.37 2.00 6.14
C GLY A 103 0.59 1.54 4.92
N GLY A 104 -0.50 2.25 4.63
CA GLY A 104 -1.35 1.98 3.50
C GLY A 104 -2.64 2.77 3.61
N GLY A 105 -3.48 2.63 2.59
CA GLY A 105 -4.79 3.26 2.56
C GLY A 105 -5.62 2.65 1.45
N CYS A 106 -6.94 2.68 1.61
CA CYS A 106 -7.85 2.35 0.54
C CYS A 106 -8.96 3.39 0.50
N GLY A 107 -9.64 3.46 -0.63
CA GLY A 107 -10.78 4.34 -0.77
C GLY A 107 -11.59 4.04 -2.02
N PHE A 108 -12.65 4.81 -2.19
CA PHE A 108 -13.49 4.74 -3.36
C PHE A 108 -13.81 6.14 -3.87
N LYS A 109 -14.12 6.23 -5.16
CA LYS A 109 -14.60 7.44 -5.81
C LYS A 109 -15.96 7.16 -6.43
N ASP A 110 -16.93 8.03 -6.17
CA ASP A 110 -18.30 7.85 -6.65
C ASP A 110 -18.42 8.02 -8.18
N GLU A 111 -17.45 8.70 -8.79
CA GLU A 111 -17.39 8.92 -10.22
C GLU A 111 -16.78 7.73 -10.96
N LYS A 112 -17.45 7.28 -12.03
CA LYS A 112 -16.91 6.27 -12.93
C LYS A 112 -15.72 6.86 -13.71
N MET A 113 -14.52 6.34 -13.46
CA MET A 113 -13.30 6.79 -14.14
C MET A 113 -12.80 5.75 -15.17
N MET A 114 -11.99 6.21 -16.14
CA MET A 114 -11.21 5.29 -16.98
C MET A 114 -10.06 4.70 -16.17
N ALA A 115 -9.61 3.49 -16.50
CA ALA A 115 -8.56 2.78 -15.78
C ALA A 115 -7.30 3.64 -15.54
N ASN A 116 -6.78 4.31 -16.58
CA ASN A 116 -5.60 5.19 -16.44
C ASN A 116 -5.79 6.34 -15.43
N TRP A 117 -7.02 6.86 -15.30
CA TRP A 117 -7.32 7.92 -14.34
C TRP A 117 -7.48 7.38 -12.92
N ALA A 118 -8.07 6.19 -12.77
CA ALA A 118 -8.14 5.52 -11.49
C ALA A 118 -6.71 5.21 -10.98
N GLU A 119 -5.85 4.68 -11.86
CA GLU A 119 -4.42 4.42 -11.61
C GLU A 119 -3.66 5.68 -11.17
N LEU A 120 -3.84 6.78 -11.91
CA LEU A 120 -3.24 8.07 -11.54
C LEU A 120 -3.73 8.52 -10.16
N TYR A 121 -5.03 8.37 -9.88
CA TYR A 121 -5.61 8.77 -8.61
C TYR A 121 -5.00 8.00 -7.42
N ALA A 122 -4.73 6.71 -7.55
CA ALA A 122 -4.06 5.99 -6.48
C ALA A 122 -2.59 6.34 -6.34
N VAL A 123 -1.90 6.68 -7.44
CA VAL A 123 -0.57 7.28 -7.35
C VAL A 123 -0.64 8.57 -6.54
N GLU A 124 -1.60 9.46 -6.79
CA GLU A 124 -1.79 10.68 -6.00
C GLU A 124 -2.04 10.41 -4.51
N GLU A 125 -2.92 9.44 -4.19
CA GLU A 125 -3.19 9.05 -2.81
C GLU A 125 -1.95 8.43 -2.15
N SER A 126 -1.17 7.66 -2.90
CA SER A 126 0.08 7.08 -2.40
C SER A 126 1.16 8.12 -2.13
N LEU A 127 1.23 9.20 -2.93
CA LEU A 127 2.10 10.35 -2.67
C LEU A 127 1.68 11.08 -1.38
N LYS A 128 0.38 11.23 -1.13
CA LYS A 128 -0.13 11.80 0.13
C LYS A 128 0.25 10.95 1.34
N ILE A 129 0.17 9.62 1.21
CA ILE A 129 0.58 8.69 2.27
C ILE A 129 2.10 8.75 2.48
N ALA A 130 2.90 8.76 1.41
CA ALA A 130 4.36 8.90 1.52
C ALA A 130 4.74 10.16 2.30
N ARG A 131 4.07 11.28 1.99
CA ARG A 131 4.23 12.55 2.70
C ARG A 131 3.81 12.47 4.17
N SER A 132 2.68 11.85 4.48
CA SER A 132 2.22 11.72 5.88
C SER A 132 3.13 10.83 6.72
N LEU A 133 3.85 9.90 6.08
CA LEU A 133 4.87 9.05 6.69
C LEU A 133 6.27 9.69 6.71
N ASN A 134 6.43 10.91 6.18
CA ASN A 134 7.72 11.60 6.05
C ASN A 134 8.77 10.77 5.29
N ILE A 135 8.34 10.03 4.28
CA ILE A 135 9.21 9.26 3.38
C ILE A 135 9.82 10.25 2.38
N ALA A 136 11.14 10.25 2.23
CA ALA A 136 11.85 11.14 1.32
C ALA A 136 12.18 10.49 -0.03
N ASN A 137 12.35 9.16 -0.05
CA ASN A 137 12.66 8.39 -1.25
C ASN A 137 11.63 7.29 -1.41
N ALA A 138 11.03 7.19 -2.59
CA ALA A 138 9.93 6.28 -2.84
C ALA A 138 10.08 5.58 -4.19
N ILE A 139 10.02 4.25 -4.17
CA ILE A 139 9.76 3.45 -5.36
C ILE A 139 8.27 3.15 -5.38
N PHE A 140 7.55 3.60 -6.41
CA PHE A 140 6.16 3.24 -6.68
C PHE A 140 6.10 2.06 -7.65
N GLU A 141 5.34 1.04 -7.30
CA GLU A 141 5.06 -0.10 -8.17
C GLU A 141 3.59 -0.11 -8.60
N THR A 142 3.34 -0.18 -9.92
CA THR A 142 2.00 -0.25 -10.55
C THR A 142 2.01 -1.34 -11.63
N ASP A 143 0.89 -2.02 -11.83
CA ASP A 143 0.69 -2.96 -12.93
C ASP A 143 0.21 -2.29 -14.22
N CYS A 144 -0.10 -0.99 -14.17
CA CYS A 144 -0.49 -0.18 -15.32
C CYS A 144 0.73 0.28 -16.13
N THR A 145 1.10 -0.50 -17.15
CA THR A 145 2.26 -0.21 -18.02
C THR A 145 2.15 1.16 -18.70
N SER A 146 0.95 1.55 -19.13
CA SER A 146 0.70 2.85 -19.75
C SER A 146 0.98 4.00 -18.79
N LEU A 147 0.58 3.89 -17.53
CA LEU A 147 0.85 4.91 -16.53
C LEU A 147 2.35 4.96 -16.18
N ALA A 148 2.97 3.81 -15.91
CA ALA A 148 4.40 3.73 -15.60
C ALA A 148 5.25 4.39 -16.71
N ASN A 149 4.94 4.13 -17.98
CA ASN A 149 5.63 4.73 -19.12
C ASN A 149 5.40 6.24 -19.21
N ARG A 150 4.18 6.73 -18.96
CA ARG A 150 3.88 8.17 -18.95
C ARG A 150 4.62 8.89 -17.83
N ILE A 151 4.68 8.31 -16.63
CA ILE A 151 5.41 8.93 -15.50
C ILE A 151 6.92 9.00 -15.77
N LYS A 152 7.49 7.95 -16.40
CA LYS A 152 8.90 7.96 -16.83
C LYS A 152 9.17 9.04 -17.88
N LYS A 153 8.20 9.33 -18.75
CA LYS A 153 8.29 10.36 -19.81
C LYS A 153 7.52 11.63 -19.48
N ARG A 154 7.28 11.93 -18.19
CA ARG A 154 6.33 13.00 -17.78
C ARG A 154 6.72 14.41 -18.27
N MET A 155 8.00 14.65 -18.55
CA MET A 155 8.48 15.93 -19.10
C MET A 155 8.19 16.07 -20.60
N GLU A 156 7.86 14.97 -21.28
CA GLU A 156 7.60 14.89 -22.72
C GLU A 156 6.11 14.65 -23.02
N ASP A 157 5.32 14.17 -22.05
CA ASP A 157 3.89 13.90 -22.21
C ASP A 157 3.06 15.19 -22.10
N ILE A 158 2.68 15.75 -23.25
CA ILE A 158 1.85 16.95 -23.37
C ILE A 158 0.34 16.69 -23.25
N THR A 159 -0.08 15.44 -23.00
CA THR A 159 -1.51 15.12 -22.84
C THR A 159 -2.05 15.66 -21.51
N ILE A 160 -3.37 15.73 -21.37
CA ILE A 160 -4.03 16.16 -20.12
C ILE A 160 -3.56 15.29 -18.94
N ILE A 161 -3.46 13.96 -19.14
CA ILE A 161 -2.94 13.04 -18.12
C ILE A 161 -1.47 13.33 -17.81
N GLY A 162 -0.64 13.61 -18.82
CA GLY A 162 0.76 13.99 -18.64
C GLY A 162 0.91 15.26 -17.80
N HIS A 163 0.08 16.27 -18.06
CA HIS A 163 0.01 17.48 -17.25
C HIS A 163 -0.38 17.18 -15.80
N CYS A 164 -1.43 16.39 -15.56
CA CYS A 164 -1.84 15.99 -14.21
C CYS A 164 -0.72 15.22 -13.47
N ILE A 165 -0.05 14.27 -14.12
CA ILE A 165 1.11 13.57 -13.56
C ILE A 165 2.18 14.59 -13.15
N ASN A 166 2.49 15.55 -14.00
CA ASN A 166 3.53 16.54 -13.72
C ASN A 166 3.16 17.40 -12.50
N GLU A 167 1.92 17.88 -12.40
CA GLU A 167 1.46 18.66 -11.24
C GLU A 167 1.46 17.85 -9.94
N SER A 168 1.04 16.57 -9.99
CA SER A 168 1.03 15.68 -8.83
C SER A 168 2.45 15.39 -8.31
N PHE A 169 3.46 15.37 -9.18
CA PHE A 169 4.87 15.21 -8.78
C PHE A 169 5.56 16.54 -8.41
N LYS A 170 5.07 17.69 -8.89
CA LYS A 170 5.54 19.01 -8.42
C LYS A 170 5.11 19.28 -6.99
N THR A 171 3.87 18.93 -6.66
CA THR A 171 3.30 19.13 -5.32
C THR A 171 3.95 18.25 -4.25
N THR A 172 4.84 17.34 -4.63
CA THR A 172 5.64 16.48 -3.75
C THR A 172 7.05 17.01 -3.53
N GLU A 173 7.22 18.30 -3.24
CA GLU A 173 8.51 18.96 -2.98
C GLU A 173 9.35 18.31 -1.85
N MET A 174 8.75 17.43 -1.03
CA MET A 174 9.47 16.68 0.02
C MET A 174 10.03 15.33 -0.44
N LEU A 175 9.65 14.82 -1.61
CA LEU A 175 10.18 13.59 -2.15
C LEU A 175 11.43 13.91 -2.99
N ASN A 176 12.60 13.53 -2.50
CA ASN A 176 13.88 13.76 -3.17
C ASN A 176 14.01 12.89 -4.42
N ASN A 177 13.60 11.63 -4.32
CA ASN A 177 13.68 10.69 -5.41
C ASN A 177 12.40 9.86 -5.50
N VAL A 178 11.75 9.92 -6.67
CA VAL A 178 10.57 9.12 -6.96
C VAL A 178 10.80 8.33 -8.23
N VAL A 179 10.79 7.01 -8.08
CA VAL A 179 10.89 6.06 -9.19
C VAL A 179 9.56 5.35 -9.34
N VAL A 180 9.06 5.22 -10.56
CA VAL A 180 7.87 4.40 -10.85
C VAL A 180 8.27 3.19 -11.69
N ASN A 181 7.99 2.01 -11.18
CA ASN A 181 8.24 0.74 -11.83
C ASN A 181 6.93 0.09 -12.24
N TRP A 182 6.95 -0.50 -13.43
CA TRP A 182 5.91 -1.43 -13.82
C TRP A 182 6.22 -2.80 -13.20
N VAL A 183 5.21 -3.44 -12.64
CA VAL A 183 5.31 -4.81 -12.12
C VAL A 183 4.24 -5.71 -12.73
N ASN A 184 4.56 -7.00 -12.82
CA ASN A 184 3.61 -7.97 -13.32
C ASN A 184 2.42 -8.08 -12.36
N GLN A 185 1.19 -8.09 -12.89
CA GLN A 185 -0.05 -8.22 -12.11
C GLN A 185 -0.03 -9.42 -11.13
N SER A 186 0.66 -10.51 -11.47
CA SER A 186 0.80 -11.68 -10.58
C SER A 186 1.56 -11.39 -9.28
N CYS A 187 2.43 -10.38 -9.27
CA CYS A 187 3.12 -9.86 -8.09
C CYS A 187 2.25 -8.89 -7.28
N ASN A 188 1.06 -8.57 -7.79
CA ASN A 188 0.20 -7.48 -7.35
C ASN A 188 -1.14 -7.92 -6.75
N LYS A 189 -1.30 -9.23 -6.51
CA LYS A 189 -2.60 -9.83 -6.17
C LYS A 189 -3.24 -9.26 -4.90
N VAL A 190 -2.45 -8.82 -3.93
CA VAL A 190 -2.99 -8.43 -2.62
C VAL A 190 -3.75 -7.11 -2.67
N PRO A 191 -3.20 -6.06 -3.30
CA PRO A 191 -3.94 -4.80 -3.34
C PRO A 191 -5.08 -4.82 -4.36
N ASP A 192 -5.06 -5.76 -5.33
CA ASP A 192 -6.24 -6.08 -6.15
C ASP A 192 -7.44 -6.56 -5.31
N PHE A 193 -7.20 -7.17 -4.13
CA PHE A 193 -8.25 -7.61 -3.21
C PHE A 193 -8.81 -6.50 -2.31
N MET A 194 -8.18 -5.31 -2.25
CA MET A 194 -8.60 -4.19 -1.39
C MET A 194 -9.57 -3.24 -2.11
#